data_AF-A0A355ETS0-F1
#
_entry.id   AF-A0A355ETS0-F1
#
_cell.length_a   1.000
_cell.length_b   1.000
_cell.length_c   1.000
_cell.angle_alpha   90.00
_cell.angle_beta   90.00
_cell.angle_gamma   90.00
#
_symmetry.space_group_name_H-M   'P 1'
#
loop_
_entity.id
_entity.type
_entity.pdbx_description
1 polymer ?
#
loop_
_entity_poly.entity_id
_entity_poly.type
_entity_poly.pdbx_seq_one_letter_code
_entity_poly.pdbx_strand_id
1 'polypeptide(L)'
;MSLNLARRPFVNTRPVTRLALLLWFLGALLLFGNVSLFWSYLSGSAEKRADLERLEQDVQRQQKSVADLEQKLALLDLEQQNKQVQYLNLKIGERVFSWSLLFDRFAQVLPNDVRLTRLTPKVLRKKGRGVEEEGPADGRVQLSFQVEAKSDEAFFDFVNRMFEHDAFANPDFTRESREEGDDVLAFDVQVTYFPNRQSPPAEPAAPAGAPAPAEPGAGR
;
A
#
# COMPACT_ATOMS: atom_id res chain seq x y z
N MET A 1 46.96 -41.52 -111.97
CA MET A 1 45.93 -40.74 -111.24
C MET A 1 46.12 -41.03 -109.75
N SER A 2 47.07 -40.34 -109.12
CA SER A 2 47.44 -40.57 -107.72
C SER A 2 46.81 -39.47 -106.87
N LEU A 3 45.72 -39.81 -106.18
CA LEU A 3 45.06 -38.91 -105.25
C LEU A 3 45.94 -38.76 -104.01
N ASN A 4 46.48 -37.56 -103.83
CA ASN A 4 47.40 -37.21 -102.76
C ASN A 4 46.61 -37.11 -101.43
N LEU A 5 46.67 -38.14 -100.59
CA LEU A 5 45.97 -38.25 -99.31
C LEU A 5 46.75 -37.64 -98.12
N ALA A 6 47.90 -37.02 -98.37
CA ALA A 6 48.74 -36.41 -97.33
C ALA A 6 48.42 -34.91 -97.17
N ARG A 7 47.25 -34.57 -96.62
CA ARG A 7 46.96 -33.18 -96.23
C ARG A 7 46.04 -33.06 -95.01
N ARG A 8 46.46 -33.63 -93.88
CA ARG A 8 46.01 -33.17 -92.57
C ARG A 8 47.22 -33.04 -91.66
N PRO A 9 47.72 -31.82 -91.39
CA PRO A 9 48.76 -31.64 -90.39
C PRO A 9 48.23 -32.14 -89.04
N PHE A 10 49.04 -32.88 -88.30
CA PHE A 10 48.72 -33.33 -86.94
C PHE A 10 48.69 -32.13 -86.00
N VAL A 11 47.62 -31.33 -86.05
CA VAL A 11 47.43 -30.20 -85.14
C VAL A 11 47.02 -30.77 -83.79
N ASN A 12 47.81 -30.50 -82.76
CA ASN A 12 47.51 -30.92 -81.40
C ASN A 12 46.27 -30.16 -80.89
N THR A 13 45.09 -30.79 -80.97
CA THR A 13 43.79 -30.21 -80.57
C THR A 13 43.50 -30.37 -79.08
N ARG A 14 44.27 -31.19 -78.35
CA ARG A 14 44.16 -31.42 -76.91
C ARG A 14 44.18 -30.15 -76.05
N PRO A 15 45.01 -29.12 -76.31
CA PRO A 15 44.96 -27.87 -75.53
C PRO A 15 43.67 -27.08 -75.77
N VAL A 16 43.16 -27.07 -77.00
CA VAL A 16 41.93 -26.33 -77.35
C VAL A 16 40.71 -26.98 -76.71
N THR A 17 40.61 -28.32 -76.71
CA THR A 17 39.50 -29.02 -76.05
C THR A 17 39.54 -28.87 -74.53
N ARG A 18 40.73 -28.90 -73.93
CA ARG A 18 40.89 -28.61 -72.48
C ARG A 18 40.46 -27.18 -72.16
N LEU A 19 40.87 -26.19 -72.96
CA LEU A 19 40.49 -24.80 -72.76
C LEU A 19 38.98 -24.61 -72.93
N ALA A 20 38.37 -25.22 -73.93
CA ALA A 20 36.92 -25.19 -74.13
C ALA A 20 36.15 -25.79 -72.96
N LEU A 21 36.59 -26.94 -72.43
CA LEU A 21 36.00 -27.54 -71.23
C LEU A 21 36.15 -26.64 -70.00
N LEU A 22 37.31 -26.00 -69.84
CA LEU A 22 37.57 -25.07 -68.73
C LEU A 22 36.67 -23.83 -68.82
N LEU A 23 36.51 -23.25 -70.01
CA LEU A 23 35.58 -22.15 -70.24
C LEU A 23 34.13 -22.57 -70.00
N TRP A 24 33.73 -23.76 -70.45
CA TRP A 24 32.37 -24.25 -70.26
C TRP A 24 32.08 -24.49 -68.78
N PHE A 25 33.02 -25.06 -68.04
CA PHE A 25 32.92 -25.24 -66.60
C PHE A 25 32.85 -23.89 -65.87
N LEU A 26 33.69 -22.92 -66.26
CA LEU A 26 33.66 -21.59 -65.69
C LEU A 26 32.32 -20.88 -65.95
N GLY A 27 31.79 -21.01 -67.18
CA GLY A 27 30.48 -20.50 -67.54
C GLY A 27 29.35 -21.14 -66.74
N ALA A 28 29.40 -22.46 -66.54
CA ALA A 28 28.43 -23.17 -65.71
C ALA A 28 28.49 -22.73 -64.24
N LEU A 29 29.70 -22.53 -63.70
CA LEU A 29 29.91 -22.03 -62.33
C LEU A 29 29.32 -20.62 -62.15
N LEU A 30 29.58 -19.72 -63.11
CA LEU A 30 29.04 -18.36 -63.12
C LEU A 30 27.51 -18.37 -63.21
N LEU A 31 26.94 -19.21 -64.07
CA LEU A 31 25.49 -19.36 -64.21
C LEU A 31 24.86 -19.87 -62.91
N PHE A 32 25.46 -20.88 -62.28
CA PHE A 32 24.98 -21.41 -61.01
C PHE A 32 25.01 -20.35 -59.89
N GLY A 33 26.11 -19.60 -59.79
CA GLY A 33 26.21 -18.49 -58.84
C GLY A 33 25.15 -17.42 -59.07
N ASN A 34 24.88 -17.07 -60.33
CA ASN A 34 23.87 -16.06 -60.68
C ASN A 34 22.45 -16.53 -60.33
N VAL A 35 22.10 -17.77 -60.67
CA VAL A 35 20.79 -18.37 -60.33
C VAL A 35 20.61 -18.46 -58.82
N SER A 36 21.65 -18.87 -58.08
CA SER A 36 21.60 -18.95 -56.62
C SER A 36 21.38 -17.57 -55.98
N LEU A 37 22.07 -16.54 -56.48
CA LEU A 37 21.91 -15.16 -56.00
C LEU A 37 20.52 -14.59 -56.32
N PHE A 38 19.99 -14.89 -57.51
CA PHE A 38 18.65 -14.47 -57.89
C PHE A 38 17.59 -15.12 -56.98
N TRP A 39 17.74 -16.42 -56.69
CA TRP A 39 16.81 -17.13 -55.80
C TRP A 39 16.85 -16.61 -54.38
N SER A 40 18.05 -16.33 -53.84
CA SER A 40 18.20 -15.81 -52.48
C SER A 40 17.64 -14.39 -52.33
N TYR A 41 17.78 -13.55 -53.36
CA TYR A 41 17.18 -12.22 -53.38
C TYR A 41 15.65 -12.28 -53.40
N LEU A 42 15.09 -13.22 -54.19
CA LEU A 42 13.65 -13.43 -54.29
C LEU A 42 13.07 -13.98 -52.97
N SER A 43 13.75 -14.91 -52.31
CA SER A 43 13.32 -15.47 -51.02
C SER A 43 13.50 -14.50 -49.86
N GLY A 44 14.59 -13.74 -49.82
CA GLY A 44 14.85 -12.75 -48.77
C GLY A 44 13.78 -11.66 -48.72
N SER A 45 13.24 -11.26 -49.88
CA SER A 45 12.15 -10.28 -49.95
C SER A 45 10.83 -10.82 -49.37
N ALA A 46 10.54 -12.12 -49.52
CA ALA A 46 9.34 -12.74 -48.97
C ALA A 46 9.43 -12.89 -47.45
N GLU A 47 10.60 -13.27 -46.93
CA GLU A 47 10.84 -13.40 -45.49
C GLU A 47 10.70 -12.06 -44.76
N LYS A 48 11.24 -10.97 -45.33
CA LYS A 48 11.10 -9.63 -44.74
C LYS A 48 9.67 -9.11 -44.73
N ARG A 49 8.83 -9.48 -45.71
CA ARG A 49 7.39 -9.16 -45.70
C ARG A 49 6.67 -9.93 -44.60
N ALA A 50 6.97 -11.21 -44.44
CA ALA A 50 6.39 -12.03 -43.37
C ALA A 50 6.79 -11.53 -41.97
N ASP A 51 8.04 -11.08 -41.80
CA ASP A 51 8.50 -10.46 -40.55
C ASP A 51 7.76 -9.15 -40.24
N LEU A 52 7.57 -8.30 -41.26
CA LEU A 52 6.81 -7.05 -41.12
C LEU A 52 5.35 -7.30 -40.74
N GLU A 53 4.69 -8.26 -41.39
CA GLU A 53 3.30 -8.62 -41.07
C GLU A 53 3.16 -9.14 -39.63
N ARG A 54 4.11 -9.94 -39.15
CA ARG A 54 4.13 -10.41 -37.75
C ARG A 54 4.30 -9.25 -36.78
N LEU A 55 5.24 -8.35 -37.05
CA LEU A 55 5.52 -7.21 -36.19
C LEU A 55 4.30 -6.27 -36.10
N GLU A 56 3.62 -6.05 -37.23
CA GLU A 56 2.41 -5.24 -37.28
C GLU A 56 1.26 -5.89 -36.50
N GLN A 57 1.10 -7.21 -36.58
CA GLN A 57 0.13 -7.94 -35.76
C GLN A 57 0.42 -7.83 -34.26
N ASP A 58 1.70 -7.90 -33.86
CA ASP A 58 2.09 -7.77 -32.45
C ASP A 58 1.83 -6.36 -31.92
N VAL A 59 2.13 -5.33 -32.71
CA VAL A 59 1.82 -3.94 -32.36
C VAL A 59 0.31 -3.75 -32.18
N GLN A 60 -0.50 -4.30 -33.10
CA GLN A 60 -1.96 -4.21 -32.98
C GLN A 60 -2.50 -4.95 -31.73
N ARG A 61 -1.91 -6.10 -31.36
CA ARG A 61 -2.29 -6.81 -30.13
C ARG A 61 -1.94 -5.99 -28.89
N GLN A 62 -0.75 -5.41 -28.85
CA GLN A 62 -0.31 -4.58 -27.74
C GLN A 62 -1.20 -3.34 -27.58
N GLN A 63 -1.51 -2.63 -28.67
CA GLN A 63 -2.40 -1.48 -28.63
C GLN A 63 -3.79 -1.84 -28.11
N LYS A 64 -4.35 -2.98 -28.54
CA LYS A 64 -5.64 -3.47 -28.02
C LYS A 64 -5.58 -3.77 -26.53
N SER A 65 -4.49 -4.37 -26.05
CA SER A 65 -4.31 -4.65 -24.62
C SER A 65 -4.23 -3.37 -23.80
N VAL A 66 -3.49 -2.35 -24.27
CA VAL A 66 -3.41 -1.04 -23.61
C VAL A 66 -4.79 -0.39 -23.54
N ALA A 67 -5.55 -0.37 -24.64
CA ALA A 67 -6.89 0.20 -24.66
C ALA A 67 -7.86 -0.53 -23.70
N ASP A 68 -7.79 -1.85 -23.61
CA ASP A 68 -8.60 -2.63 -22.66
C ASP A 68 -8.20 -2.35 -21.19
N LEU A 69 -6.91 -2.21 -20.91
CA LEU A 69 -6.41 -1.81 -19.59
C LEU A 69 -6.85 -0.38 -19.23
N GLU A 70 -6.72 0.57 -20.15
CA GLU A 70 -7.18 1.95 -19.96
C GLU A 70 -8.69 2.00 -19.71
N GLN A 71 -9.49 1.22 -20.44
CA GLN A 71 -10.92 1.15 -20.22
C GLN A 71 -11.26 0.56 -18.84
N LYS A 72 -10.57 -0.51 -18.42
CA LYS A 72 -10.72 -1.07 -17.07
C LYS A 72 -10.31 -0.06 -15.99
N LEU A 73 -9.21 0.67 -16.20
CA LEU A 73 -8.76 1.73 -15.31
C LEU A 73 -9.67 2.95 -15.30
N ALA A 74 -10.39 3.25 -16.38
CA ALA A 74 -11.39 4.31 -16.42
C ALA A 74 -12.70 3.89 -15.72
N LEU A 75 -13.05 2.60 -15.78
CA LEU A 75 -14.20 2.03 -15.06
C LEU A 75 -13.93 1.92 -13.55
N LEU A 76 -12.69 1.63 -13.18
CA LEU A 76 -12.21 1.80 -11.81
C LEU A 76 -12.14 3.30 -11.58
N ASP A 77 -13.12 3.89 -10.91
CA ASP A 77 -13.21 5.34 -10.72
C ASP A 77 -12.11 5.87 -9.78
N LEU A 78 -10.85 5.86 -10.24
CA LEU A 78 -9.66 6.31 -9.50
C LEU A 78 -9.75 7.80 -9.18
N GLU A 79 -10.45 8.58 -10.00
CA GLU A 79 -10.64 10.01 -9.77
C GLU A 79 -11.64 10.28 -8.64
N GLN A 80 -12.76 9.55 -8.58
CA GLN A 80 -13.66 9.64 -7.43
C GLN A 80 -13.02 9.07 -6.16
N GLN A 81 -12.27 7.97 -6.24
CA GLN A 81 -11.57 7.41 -5.08
C GLN A 81 -10.50 8.36 -4.55
N ASN A 82 -9.72 9.02 -5.42
CA ASN A 82 -8.74 10.02 -4.99
C ASN A 82 -9.41 11.26 -4.37
N LYS A 83 -10.54 11.73 -4.91
CA LYS A 83 -11.32 12.82 -4.30
C LYS A 83 -11.88 12.42 -2.92
N GLN A 84 -12.33 11.17 -2.79
CA GLN A 84 -12.83 10.64 -1.53
C GLN A 84 -11.72 10.49 -0.48
N VAL A 85 -10.56 9.96 -0.85
CA VAL A 85 -9.39 9.85 0.05
C VAL A 85 -8.88 11.23 0.47
N GLN A 86 -8.87 12.21 -0.42
CA GLN A 86 -8.42 13.57 -0.08
C GLN A 86 -9.42 14.30 0.84
N TYR A 87 -10.73 14.11 0.63
CA TYR A 87 -11.77 14.60 1.56
C TYR A 87 -11.68 13.91 2.94
N LEU A 88 -11.43 12.59 2.96
CA LEU A 88 -11.21 11.84 4.20
C LEU A 88 -9.94 12.32 4.94
N ASN A 89 -8.84 12.56 4.23
CA ASN A 89 -7.60 13.05 4.84
C ASN A 89 -7.73 14.49 5.37
N LEU A 90 -8.44 15.38 4.67
CA LEU A 90 -8.76 16.72 5.18
C LEU A 90 -9.66 16.66 6.43
N LYS A 91 -10.65 15.76 6.46
CA LYS A 91 -11.54 15.53 7.62
C LYS A 91 -10.83 14.87 8.81
N ILE A 92 -9.79 14.06 8.57
CA ILE A 92 -8.93 13.47 9.62
C ILE A 92 -7.96 14.53 10.16
N GLY A 93 -7.42 15.39 9.29
CA GLY A 93 -6.50 16.48 9.66
C GLY A 93 -7.13 17.57 10.56
N GLU A 94 -8.43 17.83 10.43
CA GLU A 94 -9.14 18.81 11.27
C GLU A 94 -9.48 18.32 12.68
N ARG A 95 -9.35 17.02 12.99
CA ARG A 95 -9.74 16.45 14.29
C ARG A 95 -8.80 15.35 14.76
N VAL A 96 -7.57 15.72 15.07
CA VAL A 96 -6.71 14.88 15.90
C VAL A 96 -7.27 14.89 17.32
N PHE A 97 -8.05 13.87 17.64
CA PHE A 97 -8.40 13.55 19.02
C PHE A 97 -7.09 13.38 19.82
N SER A 98 -6.84 14.28 20.77
CA SER A 98 -5.59 14.31 21.54
C SER A 98 -5.57 13.18 22.57
N TRP A 99 -5.19 11.98 22.15
CA TRP A 99 -5.06 10.80 23.00
C TRP A 99 -4.22 11.06 24.25
N SER A 100 -3.11 11.78 24.11
CA SER A 100 -2.25 12.16 25.24
C SER A 100 -3.02 12.94 26.31
N LEU A 101 -3.77 13.97 25.89
CA LEU A 101 -4.58 14.78 26.81
C LEU A 101 -5.66 13.92 27.50
N LEU A 102 -6.30 13.01 26.77
CA LEU A 102 -7.28 12.11 27.38
C LEU A 102 -6.63 11.25 28.47
N PHE A 103 -5.46 10.65 28.20
CA PHE A 103 -4.80 9.77 29.17
C PHE A 103 -4.32 10.53 30.40
N ASP A 104 -3.80 11.76 30.23
CA ASP A 104 -3.44 12.63 31.35
C ASP A 104 -4.64 12.93 32.25
N ARG A 105 -5.83 13.12 31.66
CA ARG A 105 -7.08 13.35 32.41
C ARG A 105 -7.50 12.09 33.16
N PHE A 106 -7.48 10.92 32.52
CA PHE A 106 -7.79 9.66 33.19
C PHE A 106 -6.85 9.36 34.36
N ALA A 107 -5.56 9.68 34.23
CA ALA A 107 -4.60 9.52 35.32
C ALA A 107 -4.96 10.33 36.57
N GLN A 108 -5.67 11.46 36.43
CA GLN A 108 -6.15 12.26 37.57
C GLN A 108 -7.36 11.62 38.26
N VAL A 109 -8.20 10.90 37.51
CA VAL A 109 -9.46 10.36 38.02
C VAL A 109 -9.32 8.94 38.55
N LEU A 110 -8.35 8.16 38.06
CA LEU A 110 -8.19 6.74 38.38
C LEU A 110 -7.52 6.51 39.74
N PRO A 111 -8.20 5.84 40.71
CA PRO A 111 -7.57 5.32 41.91
C PRO A 111 -6.61 4.15 41.59
N ASN A 112 -5.63 3.90 42.47
CA ASN A 112 -4.65 2.81 42.30
C ASN A 112 -5.27 1.39 42.23
N ASP A 113 -6.48 1.24 42.77
CA ASP A 113 -7.20 -0.04 42.84
C ASP A 113 -8.22 -0.24 41.71
N VAL A 114 -8.17 0.62 40.69
CA VAL A 114 -9.06 0.63 39.54
C VAL A 114 -8.24 0.59 38.25
N ARG A 115 -8.55 -0.35 37.35
CA ARG A 115 -7.88 -0.52 36.06
C ARG A 115 -8.85 -0.32 34.90
N LEU A 116 -8.44 0.40 33.85
CA LEU A 116 -9.16 0.39 32.57
C LEU A 116 -8.70 -0.79 31.73
N THR A 117 -9.65 -1.58 31.23
CA THR A 117 -9.36 -2.70 30.33
C THR A 117 -9.70 -2.41 28.88
N ARG A 118 -10.67 -1.55 28.62
CA ARG A 118 -11.04 -1.14 27.27
C ARG A 118 -11.46 0.32 27.23
N LEU A 119 -11.07 1.06 26.20
CA LEU A 119 -11.50 2.43 25.96
C LEU A 119 -11.84 2.60 24.47
N THR A 120 -13.06 3.03 24.20
CA THR A 120 -13.57 3.24 22.83
C THR A 120 -14.22 4.63 22.73
N PRO A 121 -13.60 5.58 22.02
CA PRO A 121 -14.25 6.85 21.72
C PRO A 121 -15.28 6.69 20.60
N LYS A 122 -16.47 7.23 20.82
CA LYS A 122 -17.56 7.35 19.85
C LYS A 122 -17.79 8.81 19.54
N VAL A 123 -17.58 9.19 18.28
CA VAL A 123 -17.93 10.52 17.78
C VAL A 123 -19.43 10.57 17.50
N LEU A 124 -20.16 11.38 18.26
CA LEU A 124 -21.60 11.58 18.07
C LEU A 124 -21.85 12.28 16.73
N ARG A 125 -22.42 11.57 15.76
CA ARG A 125 -22.90 12.12 14.49
C ARG A 125 -24.34 12.61 14.70
N LYS A 126 -24.59 13.92 14.56
CA LYS A 126 -25.95 14.46 14.58
C LYS A 126 -26.69 13.97 13.34
N LYS A 127 -27.77 13.19 13.52
CA LYS A 127 -28.61 12.69 12.42
C LYS A 127 -29.72 13.73 12.16
N GLY A 128 -29.34 14.85 11.55
CA GLY A 128 -30.26 15.93 11.16
C GLY A 128 -30.44 15.99 9.65
N ARG A 129 -31.70 16.00 9.22
CA ARG A 129 -32.14 16.10 7.83
C ARG A 129 -31.99 17.55 7.36
N GLY A 130 -30.99 17.83 6.53
CA GLY A 130 -30.86 19.07 5.77
C GLY A 130 -30.04 20.15 6.46
N VAL A 131 -28.90 20.49 5.83
CA VAL A 131 -28.02 21.64 6.10
C VAL A 131 -27.59 21.78 7.57
N GLU A 132 -26.59 21.00 8.00
CA GLU A 132 -26.00 21.15 9.33
C GLU A 132 -24.46 21.07 9.26
N GLU A 133 -23.81 22.09 9.81
CA GLU A 133 -22.36 22.20 9.99
C GLU A 133 -21.75 20.90 10.52
N GLU A 134 -20.87 20.30 9.72
CA GLU A 134 -20.36 18.96 9.98
C GLU A 134 -19.26 18.94 11.05
N GLY A 135 -19.69 18.71 12.29
CA GLY A 135 -18.86 18.22 13.37
C GLY A 135 -19.60 18.05 14.69
N PRO A 136 -19.00 17.46 15.76
CA PRO A 136 -19.46 17.72 17.11
C PRO A 136 -19.54 19.23 17.27
N ALA A 137 -20.76 19.76 17.26
CA ALA A 137 -21.06 21.19 17.31
C ALA A 137 -20.48 21.88 18.57
N ASP A 138 -19.91 21.11 19.50
CA ASP A 138 -19.28 21.57 20.75
C ASP A 138 -17.98 20.83 21.11
N GLY A 139 -17.36 20.09 20.18
CA GLY A 139 -16.13 19.32 20.48
C GLY A 139 -16.31 18.18 21.49
N ARG A 140 -17.55 17.82 21.85
CA ARG A 140 -17.88 16.72 22.78
C ARG A 140 -17.62 15.36 22.14
N VAL A 141 -17.03 14.45 22.89
CA VAL A 141 -16.78 13.05 22.48
C VAL A 141 -17.44 12.11 23.47
N GLN A 142 -18.23 11.15 23.01
CA GLN A 142 -18.77 10.12 23.90
C GLN A 142 -17.69 9.04 24.07
N LEU A 143 -17.30 8.75 25.30
CA LEU A 143 -16.36 7.66 25.59
C LEU A 143 -17.14 6.51 26.19
N SER A 144 -16.85 5.29 25.75
CA SER A 144 -17.27 4.07 26.42
C SER A 144 -16.04 3.30 26.85
N PHE A 145 -15.94 2.93 28.11
CA PHE A 145 -14.81 2.19 28.65
C PHE A 145 -15.24 1.13 29.66
N GLN A 146 -14.41 0.10 29.79
CA GLN A 146 -14.58 -0.98 30.75
C GLN A 146 -13.56 -0.80 31.87
N VAL A 147 -14.05 -0.84 33.10
CA VAL A 147 -13.28 -0.61 34.32
C VAL A 147 -13.36 -1.85 35.18
N GLU A 148 -12.26 -2.21 35.82
CA GLU A 148 -12.19 -3.28 36.80
C GLU A 148 -11.68 -2.73 38.14
N ALA A 149 -12.44 -2.94 39.21
CA ALA A 149 -12.10 -2.48 40.55
C ALA A 149 -11.90 -3.68 41.49
N LYS A 150 -10.91 -3.59 42.38
CA LYS A 150 -10.66 -4.62 43.41
C LYS A 150 -11.65 -4.57 44.59
N SER A 151 -12.37 -3.47 44.76
CA SER A 151 -13.36 -3.31 45.82
C SER A 151 -14.47 -2.34 45.39
N ASP A 152 -15.65 -2.50 45.98
CA ASP A 152 -16.77 -1.59 45.78
C ASP A 152 -16.39 -0.15 46.17
N GLU A 153 -15.60 0.01 47.25
CA GLU A 153 -15.14 1.31 47.73
C GLU A 153 -14.24 2.01 46.71
N ALA A 154 -13.29 1.29 46.10
CA ALA A 154 -12.43 1.82 45.05
C ALA A 154 -13.24 2.24 43.80
N PHE A 155 -14.31 1.51 43.49
CA PHE A 155 -15.23 1.89 42.43
C PHE A 155 -16.01 3.16 42.78
N PHE A 156 -16.60 3.26 43.97
CA PHE A 156 -17.32 4.46 44.40
C PHE A 156 -16.42 5.71 44.41
N ASP A 157 -15.17 5.57 44.85
CA ASP A 157 -14.17 6.65 44.79
C ASP A 157 -13.89 7.09 43.35
N PHE A 158 -13.76 6.16 42.42
CA PHE A 158 -13.58 6.47 41.00
C PHE A 158 -14.80 7.20 40.42
N VAL A 159 -16.00 6.71 40.71
CA VAL A 159 -17.26 7.34 40.29
C VAL A 159 -17.32 8.77 40.81
N ASN A 160 -17.04 8.98 42.10
CA ASN A 160 -17.09 10.30 42.71
C ASN A 160 -16.08 11.26 42.07
N ARG A 161 -14.82 10.85 41.91
CA ARG A 161 -13.80 11.65 41.22
C ARG A 161 -14.19 11.99 39.78
N MET A 162 -14.89 11.09 39.09
CA MET A 162 -15.36 11.32 37.72
C MET A 162 -16.48 12.35 37.66
N PHE A 163 -17.41 12.34 38.61
CA PHE A 163 -18.45 13.36 38.73
C PHE A 163 -17.90 14.72 39.15
N GLU A 164 -16.84 14.75 39.96
CA GLU A 164 -16.16 15.98 40.39
C GLU A 164 -15.30 16.62 39.28
N HIS A 165 -14.89 15.86 38.27
CA HIS A 165 -13.93 16.32 37.27
C HIS A 165 -14.58 17.01 36.06
N ASP A 166 -14.30 18.31 35.87
CA ASP A 166 -14.94 19.20 34.86
C ASP A 166 -14.90 18.73 33.39
N ALA A 167 -13.90 17.91 33.03
CA ALA A 167 -13.76 17.38 31.67
C ALA A 167 -14.69 16.20 31.35
N PHE A 168 -15.38 15.65 32.35
CA PHE A 168 -16.31 14.52 32.20
C PHE A 168 -17.72 14.94 32.63
N ALA A 169 -18.74 14.57 31.85
CA ALA A 169 -20.13 14.81 32.24
C ALA A 169 -21.03 13.63 31.87
N ASN A 170 -22.11 13.49 32.64
CA ASN A 170 -23.12 12.44 32.50
C ASN A 170 -22.52 11.03 32.41
N PRO A 171 -21.71 10.59 33.41
CA PRO A 171 -21.26 9.20 33.43
C PRO A 171 -22.46 8.29 33.71
N ASP A 172 -22.68 7.33 32.82
CA ASP A 172 -23.70 6.28 32.88
C ASP A 172 -22.98 4.95 33.12
N PHE A 173 -23.36 4.28 34.20
CA PHE A 173 -22.80 3.01 34.66
C PHE A 173 -23.85 1.93 34.41
N THR A 174 -23.76 1.27 33.26
CA THR A 174 -24.88 0.50 32.73
C THR A 174 -24.86 -0.97 33.14
N ARG A 175 -23.69 -1.55 33.45
CA ARG A 175 -23.56 -2.99 33.69
C ARG A 175 -22.44 -3.31 34.68
N GLU A 176 -22.80 -4.05 35.73
CA GLU A 176 -21.88 -4.76 36.62
C GLU A 176 -21.79 -6.21 36.14
N SER A 177 -20.57 -6.71 35.92
CA SER A 177 -20.29 -8.10 35.64
C SER A 177 -19.26 -8.60 36.65
N ARG A 178 -19.67 -9.53 37.50
CA ARG A 178 -18.75 -10.26 38.37
C ARG A 178 -18.35 -11.55 37.66
N GLU A 179 -17.08 -11.66 37.30
CA GLU A 179 -16.57 -12.88 36.67
C GLU A 179 -16.47 -13.98 37.73
N GLU A 180 -17.06 -15.15 37.47
CA GLU A 180 -17.21 -16.22 38.44
C GLU A 180 -15.84 -16.86 38.75
N GLY A 181 -15.17 -16.35 39.79
CA GLY A 181 -13.88 -16.85 40.27
C GLY A 181 -12.85 -15.78 40.64
N ASP A 182 -13.06 -14.51 40.25
CA ASP A 182 -12.15 -13.41 40.53
C ASP A 182 -12.83 -12.36 41.43
N ASP A 183 -12.13 -11.87 42.47
CA ASP A 183 -12.64 -10.84 43.40
C ASP A 183 -12.56 -9.43 42.79
N VAL A 184 -12.86 -9.34 41.49
CA VAL A 184 -12.73 -8.12 40.68
C VAL A 184 -14.07 -7.81 40.05
N LEU A 185 -14.50 -6.57 40.22
CA LEU A 185 -15.79 -6.07 39.72
C LEU A 185 -15.55 -5.35 38.41
N ALA A 186 -16.14 -5.86 37.32
CA ALA A 186 -16.05 -5.22 36.01
C ALA A 186 -17.31 -4.38 35.73
N PHE A 187 -17.11 -3.14 35.27
CA PHE A 187 -18.16 -2.19 34.95
C PHE A 187 -18.01 -1.61 33.54
N ASP A 188 -19.11 -1.54 32.80
CA ASP A 188 -19.21 -0.77 31.56
C ASP A 188 -19.66 0.66 31.85
N VAL A 189 -18.85 1.64 31.48
CA VAL A 189 -19.07 3.07 31.75
C VAL A 189 -19.14 3.84 30.44
N GLN A 190 -20.12 4.73 30.33
CA GLN A 190 -20.27 5.67 29.22
C GLN A 190 -20.24 7.10 29.75
N VAL A 191 -19.37 7.96 29.22
CA VAL A 191 -19.26 9.36 29.67
C VAL A 191 -19.13 10.31 28.50
N THR A 192 -19.54 11.56 28.68
CA THR A 192 -19.27 12.64 27.72
C THR A 192 -17.97 13.36 28.10
N TYR A 193 -17.00 13.37 27.21
CA TYR A 193 -15.70 14.02 27.38
C TYR A 193 -15.62 15.38 26.66
N PHE A 194 -15.02 16.36 27.33
CA PHE A 194 -14.82 17.73 26.87
C PHE A 194 -13.32 18.06 26.75
N PRO A 195 -12.70 17.97 25.55
CA PRO A 195 -11.26 18.19 25.38
C PRO A 195 -10.82 19.64 25.63
N ASN A 196 -11.70 20.62 25.43
CA ASN A 196 -11.38 22.05 25.56
C ASN A 196 -11.56 22.62 26.98
N ARG A 197 -11.96 21.79 27.95
CA ARG A 197 -12.00 22.21 29.35
C ARG A 197 -10.64 21.96 29.98
N GLN A 198 -9.99 23.04 30.39
CA GLN A 198 -8.72 22.96 31.11
C GLN A 198 -9.01 22.33 32.48
N SER A 199 -8.44 21.15 32.78
CA SER A 199 -8.23 20.79 34.19
C SER A 199 -7.06 21.62 34.72
N PRO A 200 -7.02 21.85 36.04
CA PRO A 200 -5.87 22.46 36.69
C PRO A 200 -4.56 21.80 36.22
N PRO A 201 -3.47 22.58 36.04
CA PRO A 201 -2.17 22.01 35.70
C PRO A 201 -1.84 20.88 36.66
N ALA A 202 -1.60 19.68 36.13
CA ALA A 202 -1.05 18.61 36.93
C ALA A 202 0.31 19.09 37.44
N GLU A 203 0.42 19.25 38.75
CA GLU A 203 1.69 19.57 39.38
C GLU A 203 2.68 18.48 38.95
N PRO A 204 3.81 18.83 38.31
CA PRO A 204 4.74 17.85 37.79
C PRO A 204 5.17 16.94 38.93
N ALA A 205 4.87 15.65 38.79
CA ALA A 205 5.27 14.62 39.74
C ALA A 205 6.77 14.78 40.01
N ALA A 206 7.10 15.13 41.26
CA ALA A 206 8.47 15.27 41.69
C ALA A 206 9.22 13.96 41.36
N PRO A 207 10.43 14.02 40.79
CA PRO A 207 11.19 12.83 40.46
C PRO A 207 11.45 12.03 41.74
N ALA A 208 10.83 10.86 41.82
CA ALA A 208 11.10 9.87 42.85
C ALA A 208 12.52 9.35 42.65
N GLY A 209 13.48 9.83 43.44
CA GLY A 209 14.85 9.32 43.40
C GLY A 209 15.90 10.23 43.99
N ALA A 210 15.86 10.44 45.31
CA ALA A 210 17.07 10.78 46.07
C ALA A 210 17.03 10.01 47.39
N PRO A 211 17.79 8.90 47.55
CA PRO A 211 17.94 8.27 48.85
C PRO A 211 18.69 9.24 49.79
N ALA A 212 18.10 9.47 50.96
CA ALA A 212 18.70 10.23 52.04
C ALA A 212 20.07 9.65 52.44
N PRO A 213 21.09 10.48 52.74
CA PRO A 213 22.37 9.98 53.23
C PRO A 213 22.17 9.34 54.62
N ALA A 214 22.61 8.08 54.74
CA ALA A 214 22.55 7.30 55.97
C ALA A 214 23.34 7.97 57.10
N GLU A 215 22.71 8.06 58.28
CA GLU A 215 23.34 8.47 59.54
C GLU A 215 24.49 7.50 59.92
N PRO A 216 25.66 8.00 60.34
CA PRO A 216 26.71 7.14 60.87
C PRO A 216 26.37 6.76 62.32
N GLY A 217 26.24 5.44 62.55
CA GLY A 217 26.10 4.88 63.89
C GLY A 217 27.33 5.16 64.75
N ALA A 218 27.11 5.65 65.97
CA ALA A 218 28.09 5.64 67.05
C ALA A 218 27.62 4.65 68.10
N GLY A 219 28.30 3.50 68.16
CA GLY A 219 28.18 2.55 69.25
C GLY A 219 29.08 2.94 70.43
N ARG A 220 28.66 2.46 71.60
CA ARG A 220 29.40 2.22 72.85
C ARG A 220 30.09 3.40 73.56
#